data_AF-A0A351C2P5-F1
#
_entry.id   AF-A0A351C2P5-F1
#
_cell.length_a   1.000
_cell.length_b   1.000
_cell.length_c   1.000
_cell.angle_alpha   90.00
_cell.angle_beta   90.00
_cell.angle_gamma   90.00
#
_symmetry.space_group_name_H-M   'P 1'
#
loop_
_entity.id
_entity.type
_entity.pdbx_description
1 polymer ?
#
loop_
_entity_poly.entity_id
_entity_poly.type
_entity_poly.pdbx_seq_one_letter_code
_entity_poly.pdbx_strand_id
1 'polypeptide(L)' 'NYPNPFNPTTKIDYDIPYDGKVSILLYDISGREVAKLVNEVKTAGYYTAVFNGADLASGMY' A
#
# COMPACT_ATOMS: atom_id res chain seq x y z
N ASN A 1 12.83 26.78 -2.22
CA ASN A 1 12.31 26.13 -3.44
C ASN A 1 13.38 25.18 -3.93
N TYR A 2 13.22 23.88 -3.67
CA TYR A 2 14.15 22.79 -4.06
C TYR A 2 13.25 21.58 -4.34
N PRO A 3 13.20 21.02 -5.55
CA PRO A 3 12.24 19.97 -5.83
C PRO A 3 12.74 18.66 -5.24
N ASN A 4 11.92 18.07 -4.37
CA ASN A 4 12.10 16.74 -3.82
C ASN A 4 11.94 15.69 -4.94
N PRO A 5 12.97 14.90 -5.30
CA PRO A 5 12.89 13.86 -6.33
C PRO A 5 12.70 12.47 -5.71
N PHE A 6 12.09 12.36 -4.52
CA PHE A 6 11.75 11.05 -3.97
C PHE A 6 10.59 10.46 -4.75
N ASN A 7 10.82 9.29 -5.36
CA ASN A 7 9.76 8.50 -5.96
C ASN A 7 8.89 7.95 -4.81
N PRO A 8 7.68 8.50 -4.54
CA PRO A 8 6.92 8.17 -3.35
C PRO A 8 6.12 6.87 -3.53
N THR A 9 6.45 6.11 -4.57
CA THR A 9 5.71 4.92 -4.97
C THR A 9 6.42 3.67 -4.48
N THR A 10 5.77 2.93 -3.60
CA THR A 10 6.21 1.62 -3.12
C THR A 10 5.38 0.53 -3.79
N LYS A 11 6.03 -0.51 -4.30
CA LYS A 11 5.37 -1.71 -4.81
C LYS A 11 5.43 -2.81 -3.76
N ILE A 12 4.29 -3.45 -3.51
CA ILE A 12 4.14 -4.54 -2.55
C ILE A 12 3.66 -5.75 -3.34
N ASP A 13 4.55 -6.71 -3.55
CA ASP A 13 4.22 -7.96 -4.22
C ASP A 13 3.69 -8.96 -3.19
N TYR A 14 2.60 -9.65 -3.53
CA TYR A 14 1.98 -10.65 -2.67
C TYR A 14 1.34 -11.78 -3.48
N ASP A 15 1.34 -12.97 -2.91
CA ASP A 15 0.68 -14.15 -3.48
C ASP A 15 -0.56 -14.54 -2.67
N ILE A 16 -1.55 -15.05 -3.38
CA ILE A 16 -2.80 -15.55 -2.81
C ILE A 16 -2.87 -17.05 -3.12
N PRO A 17 -2.84 -17.93 -2.11
CA PRO A 17 -2.88 -19.37 -2.35
C PRO A 17 -4.27 -19.90 -2.71
N TYR A 18 -5.33 -19.20 -2.32
CA TYR A 18 -6.73 -19.58 -2.55
C TYR A 18 -7.62 -18.35 -2.73
N ASP A 19 -8.68 -18.47 -3.54
CA ASP A 19 -9.66 -17.41 -3.75
C ASP A 19 -10.23 -16.89 -2.43
N GLY A 20 -10.30 -15.56 -2.28
CA GLY A 20 -10.77 -14.96 -1.04
C GLY A 20 -10.80 -13.44 -1.02
N LYS A 21 -11.38 -12.90 0.05
CA LYS A 21 -11.36 -11.46 0.36
C LYS A 21 -9.95 -11.08 0.86
N VAL A 22 -9.29 -10.16 0.16
CA VAL A 22 -7.98 -9.64 0.55
C VAL A 22 -8.12 -8.19 1.02
N SER A 23 -7.49 -7.88 2.15
CA SER A 23 -7.39 -6.53 2.68
C SER A 23 -5.92 -6.19 2.96
N ILE A 24 -5.42 -5.15 2.32
CA ILE A 24 -4.10 -4.57 2.60
C ILE A 24 -4.33 -3.15 3.12
N LEU A 25 -4.02 -2.95 4.39
CA LEU A 25 -4.24 -1.71 5.13
C LEU A 25 -2.88 -1.14 5.54
N LEU A 26 -2.68 0.15 5.32
CA LEU A 26 -1.51 0.88 5.79
C LEU A 26 -1.88 1.59 7.09
N TYR A 27 -1.03 1.45 8.10
CA TYR A 27 -1.13 2.15 9.38
C TYR A 27 0.09 3.04 9.56
N ASP A 28 -0.04 4.10 10.37
CA ASP A 28 1.10 4.85 10.87
C ASP A 28 1.61 4.27 12.20
N ILE A 29 2.74 4.78 12.68
CA ILE A 29 3.36 4.37 13.95
C ILE A 29 2.45 4.54 15.19
N SER A 30 1.39 5.33 15.10
CA SER A 30 0.40 5.49 16.18
C SER A 30 -0.74 4.47 16.10
N GLY A 31 -0.73 3.60 15.09
CA GLY A 31 -1.76 2.61 14.83
C GLY A 31 -2.98 3.18 14.10
N ARG A 32 -2.92 4.41 13.57
CA ARG A 32 -4.01 4.99 12.80
C ARG A 32 -3.95 4.49 11.36
N GLU A 33 -5.09 4.06 10.83
CA GLU A 33 -5.21 3.65 9.42
C GLU A 33 -5.00 4.86 8.50
N VAL A 34 -4.03 4.76 7.61
CA VAL A 34 -3.62 5.81 6.66
C VAL A 34 -4.26 5.58 5.29
N ALA A 35 -4.31 4.33 4.83
CA ALA A 35 -4.87 3.98 3.53
C ALA A 35 -5.30 2.51 3.46
N LYS A 36 -6.24 2.21 2.56
CA LYS A 36 -6.55 0.83 2.14
C LYS A 36 -6.06 0.63 0.71
N LEU A 37 -5.04 -0.20 0.53
CA LEU A 37 -4.45 -0.48 -0.78
C LEU A 37 -5.24 -1.55 -1.54
N VAL A 38 -5.80 -2.52 -0.81
CA VAL A 38 -6.63 -3.60 -1.36
C VAL A 38 -7.79 -3.85 -0.39
N ASN A 39 -9.01 -4.05 -0.90
CA ASN A 39 -10.17 -4.47 -0.09
C ASN A 39 -11.23 -5.14 -0.99
N GLU A 40 -10.85 -6.20 -1.68
CA GLU A 40 -11.69 -6.85 -2.68
C GLU A 40 -11.52 -8.37 -2.66
N VAL A 41 -12.41 -9.08 -3.36
CA VAL A 41 -12.26 -10.51 -3.60
C VAL A 41 -11.26 -10.70 -4.73
N LYS A 42 -10.24 -11.51 -4.50
CA LYS A 42 -9.21 -11.88 -5.47
C LYS A 42 -9.19 -13.39 -5.62
N THR A 43 -8.87 -13.86 -6.82
CA THR A 43 -8.58 -15.27 -7.07
C THR A 43 -7.16 -15.61 -6.63
N ALA A 44 -6.84 -16.89 -6.52
CA ALA A 44 -5.47 -17.34 -6.33
C ALA A 44 -4.55 -16.80 -7.44
N GLY A 45 -3.37 -16.35 -7.07
CA GLY A 45 -2.42 -15.74 -8.01
C GLY A 45 -1.45 -14.75 -7.36
N TYR A 46 -0.58 -14.19 -8.20
CA TYR A 46 0.40 -13.18 -7.82
C TYR A 46 -0.11 -11.79 -8.20
N TYR A 47 0.02 -10.84 -7.27
CA TYR A 47 -0.45 -9.48 -7.43
C TYR A 47 0.58 -8.48 -6.92
N THR A 48 0.50 -7.26 -7.42
CA THR A 48 1.28 -6.13 -6.93
C THR A 48 0.34 -5.03 -6.50
N ALA A 49 0.37 -4.64 -5.23
CA ALA A 49 -0.27 -3.44 -4.73
C ALA A 49 0.71 -2.26 -4.89
N VAL A 50 0.20 -1.13 -5.38
CA VAL A 50 0.98 0.10 -5.54
C VAL A 50 0.50 1.10 -4.51
N PHE A 51 1.42 1.52 -3.64
CA PHE A 51 1.20 2.59 -2.69
C PHE A 51 1.86 3.86 -3.20
N ASN A 52 1.09 4.94 -3.37
CA ASN A 52 1.62 6.24 -3.71
C ASN A 52 1.52 7.16 -2.47
N GLY A 53 2.66 7.43 -1.84
CA GLY A 53 2.78 8.32 -0.69
C GLY A 53 2.95 9.80 -1.06
N ALA A 54 2.71 10.21 -2.32
CA ALA A 54 2.93 11.58 -2.76
C ALA A 54 2.12 12.62 -1.98
N ASP A 55 0.93 12.24 -1.50
CA ASP A 55 0.02 13.11 -0.74
C ASP A 55 0.24 13.01 0.77
N LEU A 56 1.12 12.12 1.23
CA LEU A 56 1.46 12.00 2.64
C LEU A 56 2.68 12.89 2.94
N ALA A 57 2.58 13.68 4.00
CA ALA A 57 3.72 14.45 4.49
C ALA A 57 4.91 13.50 4.70
N SER A 58 6.12 13.90 4.32
CA SER A 58 7.31 13.07 4.54
C SER A 58 7.43 12.66 6.01
N GLY A 59 7.29 11.37 6.32
CA GLY A 59 7.28 10.80 7.68
C GLY A 59 7.39 9.28 7.68
N MET A 60 7.67 8.68 8.84
CA MET A 60 7.60 7.21 9.00
C MET A 60 6.14 6.79 9.19
N TYR A 61 5.66 5.94 8.28
CA TYR A 61 4.34 5.32 8.30
C TYR A 61 4.50 3.83 8.57
#